data_AF-A0A7W9F2Y9-F1
#
_entry.id   AF-A0A7W9F2Y9-F1
#
_cell.length_a   1.000
_cell.length_b   1.000
_cell.length_c   1.000
_cell.angle_alpha   90.00
_cell.angle_beta   90.00
_cell.angle_gamma   90.00
#
_symmetry.space_group_name_H-M   'P 1'
#
loop_
_entity.id
_entity.type
_entity.pdbx_description
1 polymer ?
#
loop_
_entity_poly.entity_id
_entity_poly.type
_entity_poly.pdbx_seq_one_letter_code
_entity_poly.pdbx_strand_id
1 'polypeptide(L)'
;MLERVMLGQGCYNEAWLQQLIFDYPTLLPVDSIEPGFGELIAVGREVRCSHGYIDNLYVTPAGDIVLAETKLWVNPQARREVVAQALDYVASLMLMDHDVLERSVASSDGWRGGTLYDLVREHPDALDASGFVDAITSNLRRGRMLVLVVGEGIRREAEALAALLQGYAGAQFTFALVELATWRNPRTGDMLCVPDTLAQTVMIERGVVVVENGVALIKPMPDPALTVAKGKPSTLTDEMFFEHIANLSPDLPQAISDFLAQVEPYGVYADMKASLNLRAELGDGAPTINLGYIARNGQLWTNPLEKSVPRELALSYTRRLAALTGGTVASRAGLYLTVDGKSAPQVALLLPVHMHAWVAAIRELLDEVARYYRGVTA
;
A
#
# COMPACT_ATOMS: atom_id res chain seq x y z
N MET A 1 27.18 1.95 24.14
CA MET A 1 25.97 1.12 24.05
C MET A 1 24.80 2.06 23.87
N LEU A 2 23.80 1.72 23.06
CA LEU A 2 22.58 2.51 22.99
C LEU A 2 21.75 2.28 24.24
N GLU A 3 21.12 3.32 24.75
CA GLU A 3 20.26 3.28 25.94
C GLU A 3 18.80 3.38 25.51
N ARG A 4 17.93 2.49 26.04
CA ARG A 4 16.50 2.56 25.74
C ARG A 4 15.93 3.85 26.31
N VAL A 5 15.18 4.59 25.49
CA VAL A 5 14.40 5.75 25.93
C VAL A 5 12.96 5.30 26.07
N MET A 6 12.39 5.50 27.26
CA MET A 6 10.97 5.26 27.51
C MET A 6 10.22 6.57 27.29
N LEU A 7 9.40 6.61 26.25
CA LEU A 7 8.46 7.68 25.96
C LEU A 7 7.42 7.78 27.09
N GLY A 8 6.96 8.99 27.37
CA GLY A 8 6.05 9.30 28.48
C GLY A 8 6.75 9.52 29.82
N GLN A 9 8.06 9.27 29.92
CA GLN A 9 8.88 9.65 31.07
C GLN A 9 9.86 10.75 30.67
N GLY A 10 9.69 11.95 31.25
CA GLY A 10 10.58 13.09 30.98
C GLY A 10 10.08 13.97 29.82
N CYS A 11 10.96 14.29 28.87
CA CYS A 11 10.70 15.28 27.81
C CYS A 11 10.03 14.73 26.53
N TYR A 12 9.75 13.42 26.49
CA TYR A 12 9.25 12.73 25.30
C TYR A 12 7.76 12.40 25.45
N ASN A 13 6.89 13.37 25.11
CA ASN A 13 5.43 13.26 25.18
C ASN A 13 4.81 12.91 23.82
N GLU A 14 3.48 12.84 23.76
CA GLU A 14 2.73 12.55 22.52
C GLU A 14 3.05 13.59 21.43
N ALA A 15 3.07 14.89 21.77
CA ALA A 15 3.46 15.94 20.83
C ALA A 15 4.87 15.77 20.23
N TRP A 16 5.83 15.25 21.01
CA TRP A 16 7.15 14.90 20.49
C TRP A 16 7.08 13.75 19.48
N LEU A 17 6.26 12.73 19.77
CA LEU A 17 6.07 11.59 18.88
C LEU A 17 5.39 12.02 17.57
N GLN A 18 4.35 12.86 17.65
CA GLN A 18 3.69 13.45 16.48
C GLN A 18 4.69 14.22 15.61
N GLN A 19 5.54 15.06 16.22
CA GLN A 19 6.56 15.82 15.50
C GLN A 19 7.59 14.89 14.85
N LEU A 20 8.04 13.84 15.55
CA LEU A 20 8.99 12.87 15.02
C LEU A 20 8.47 12.20 13.74
N ILE A 21 7.23 11.69 13.74
CA ILE A 21 6.68 10.99 12.58
C ILE A 21 6.24 11.96 11.46
N PHE A 22 6.00 13.22 11.79
CA PHE A 22 5.80 14.27 10.79
C PHE A 22 7.09 14.63 10.05
N ASP A 23 8.19 14.80 10.78
CA ASP A 23 9.50 15.15 10.20
C ASP A 23 10.15 13.98 9.46
N TYR A 24 9.88 12.76 9.92
CA TYR A 24 10.41 11.53 9.34
C TYR A 24 9.29 10.51 9.06
N PRO A 25 8.41 10.75 8.06
CA PRO A 25 7.31 9.84 7.72
C PRO A 25 7.78 8.44 7.34
N THR A 26 9.02 8.31 6.85
CA THR A 26 9.69 7.03 6.54
C THR A 26 9.91 6.12 7.75
N LEU A 27 9.70 6.61 8.98
CA LEU A 27 9.64 5.77 10.18
C LEU A 27 8.37 4.91 10.23
N LEU A 28 7.32 5.27 9.49
CA LEU A 28 6.07 4.51 9.48
C LEU A 28 6.17 3.34 8.49
N PRO A 29 5.89 2.09 8.90
CA PRO A 29 6.09 0.90 8.07
C PRO A 29 4.93 0.68 7.06
N VAL A 30 4.53 1.73 6.35
CA VAL A 30 3.34 1.72 5.47
C VAL A 30 3.48 0.71 4.34
N ASP A 31 4.62 0.63 3.65
CA ASP A 31 4.84 -0.36 2.59
C ASP A 31 4.73 -1.82 3.05
N SER A 32 4.91 -2.06 4.36
CA SER A 32 4.74 -3.40 4.94
C SER A 32 3.28 -3.70 5.31
N ILE A 33 2.51 -2.66 5.58
CA ILE A 33 1.09 -2.75 5.99
C ILE A 33 0.18 -2.74 4.75
N GLU A 34 0.37 -1.74 3.89
CA GLU A 34 -0.32 -1.54 2.62
C GLU A 34 0.73 -1.35 1.52
N PRO A 35 1.21 -2.44 0.88
CA PRO A 35 2.31 -2.40 -0.08
C PRO A 35 2.09 -1.49 -1.29
N GLY A 36 0.83 -1.13 -1.55
CA GLY A 36 0.42 -0.24 -2.62
C GLY A 36 0.62 1.22 -2.31
N PHE A 37 0.63 1.59 -1.03
CA PHE A 37 0.81 2.96 -0.60
C PHE A 37 2.27 3.33 -0.88
N GLY A 38 2.47 4.44 -1.57
CA GLY A 38 3.81 4.94 -1.91
C GLY A 38 4.42 5.76 -0.77
N GLU A 39 5.40 6.60 -1.13
CA GLU A 39 6.01 7.54 -0.18
C GLU A 39 4.94 8.42 0.51
N LEU A 40 5.02 8.50 1.84
CA LEU A 40 4.15 9.35 2.63
C LEU A 40 4.63 10.80 2.58
N ILE A 41 3.73 11.69 2.18
CA ILE A 41 3.93 13.14 2.28
C ILE A 41 3.12 13.65 3.46
N ALA A 42 3.80 14.12 4.50
CA ALA A 42 3.16 14.72 5.67
C ALA A 42 2.49 16.04 5.27
N VAL A 43 1.19 16.14 5.52
CA VAL A 43 0.40 17.33 5.14
C VAL A 43 0.04 18.19 6.34
N GLY A 44 -0.10 17.61 7.54
CA GLY A 44 -0.37 18.39 8.74
C GLY A 44 -0.28 17.58 10.02
N ARG A 45 -0.04 18.28 11.14
CA ARG A 45 -0.30 17.80 12.50
C ARG A 45 -1.49 18.54 13.09
N GLU A 46 -2.19 17.89 14.01
CA GLU A 46 -3.38 18.48 14.66
C GLU A 46 -4.41 18.98 13.63
N VAL A 47 -4.69 18.16 12.62
CA VAL A 47 -5.61 18.53 11.52
C VAL A 47 -7.04 18.51 12.02
N ARG A 48 -7.70 19.67 11.99
CA ARG A 48 -9.06 19.81 12.52
C ARG A 48 -10.09 18.99 11.73
N CYS A 49 -10.91 18.24 12.47
CA CYS A 49 -12.06 17.50 11.96
C CYS A 49 -13.30 17.72 12.86
N SER A 50 -14.44 17.10 12.56
CA SER A 50 -15.66 17.28 13.37
C SER A 50 -15.59 16.60 14.74
N HIS A 51 -14.67 15.66 14.92
CA HIS A 51 -14.48 14.89 16.15
C HIS A 51 -13.16 15.20 16.88
N GLY A 52 -12.52 16.33 16.58
CA GLY A 52 -11.30 16.76 17.26
C GLY A 52 -10.19 17.15 16.28
N TYR A 53 -8.97 16.75 16.61
CA TYR A 53 -7.77 17.03 15.82
C TYR A 53 -7.07 15.71 15.54
N ILE A 54 -6.78 15.46 14.28
CA ILE A 54 -6.02 14.29 13.84
C ILE A 54 -4.55 14.60 14.10
N ASP A 55 -3.91 13.82 14.97
CA ASP A 55 -2.51 13.99 15.37
C ASP A 55 -1.56 14.20 14.19
N ASN A 56 -1.64 13.33 13.18
CA ASN A 56 -0.86 13.43 11.95
C ASN A 56 -1.67 12.95 10.74
N LEU A 57 -1.61 13.72 9.65
CA LEU A 57 -2.22 13.38 8.37
C LEU A 57 -1.16 13.37 7.26
N TYR A 58 -1.26 12.38 6.38
CA TYR A 58 -0.40 12.18 5.23
C TYR A 58 -1.23 11.89 3.98
N VAL A 59 -0.64 12.17 2.82
CA VAL A 59 -1.13 11.72 1.52
C VAL A 59 -0.02 11.03 0.73
N THR A 60 -0.38 10.17 -0.20
CA THR A 60 0.55 9.65 -1.20
C THR A 60 0.43 10.46 -2.51
N PRO A 61 1.44 10.41 -3.41
CA PRO A 61 1.34 10.97 -4.75
C PRO A 61 0.15 10.43 -5.58
N ALA A 62 -0.34 9.24 -5.23
CA ALA A 62 -1.51 8.61 -5.85
C ALA A 62 -2.85 9.04 -5.22
N GLY A 63 -2.84 9.94 -4.23
CA GLY A 63 -4.03 10.41 -3.54
C GLY A 63 -4.58 9.44 -2.48
N ASP A 64 -3.80 8.47 -2.02
CA ASP A 64 -4.15 7.64 -0.87
C ASP A 64 -4.00 8.47 0.42
N ILE A 65 -4.85 8.21 1.42
CA ILE A 65 -4.92 8.98 2.68
C ILE A 65 -4.44 8.12 3.83
N VAL A 66 -3.52 8.65 4.64
CA VAL A 66 -3.04 8.00 5.87
C VAL A 66 -3.23 8.95 7.04
N LEU A 67 -3.83 8.48 8.14
CA LEU A 67 -3.82 9.18 9.41
C LEU A 67 -3.08 8.36 10.46
N ALA A 68 -2.39 9.05 11.36
CA ALA A 68 -1.76 8.43 12.51
C ALA A 68 -2.25 9.11 13.79
N GLU A 69 -2.67 8.30 14.76
CA GLU A 69 -2.97 8.72 16.12
C GLU A 69 -1.84 8.27 17.03
N THR A 70 -1.25 9.19 17.78
CA THR A 70 -0.13 8.89 18.67
C THR A 70 -0.61 8.63 20.09
N LYS A 71 -0.07 7.61 20.74
CA LYS A 71 -0.44 7.30 22.12
C LYS A 71 0.73 6.79 22.95
N LEU A 72 0.86 7.35 24.15
CA LEU A 72 1.78 6.84 25.17
C LEU A 72 1.04 5.98 26.19
N TRP A 73 1.37 4.69 26.21
CA TRP A 73 0.56 3.67 26.88
C TRP A 73 0.84 3.60 28.38
N VAL A 74 0.09 4.40 29.13
CA VAL A 74 0.15 4.42 30.60
C VAL A 74 -0.94 3.58 31.27
N ASN A 75 -2.07 3.30 30.60
CA ASN A 75 -3.13 2.47 31.16
C ASN A 75 -3.97 1.68 30.12
N PRO A 76 -4.77 0.70 30.58
CA PRO A 76 -5.68 -0.07 29.73
C PRO A 76 -6.85 0.65 29.06
N GLN A 77 -7.37 1.75 29.62
CA GLN A 77 -8.56 2.46 29.12
C GLN A 77 -8.25 3.27 27.86
N ALA A 78 -7.04 3.85 27.80
CA ALA A 78 -6.51 4.57 26.64
C ALA A 78 -6.60 3.77 25.33
N ARG A 79 -6.73 2.44 25.41
CA ARG A 79 -6.78 1.52 24.24
C ARG A 79 -8.07 1.61 23.46
N ARG A 80 -9.19 1.60 24.17
CA ARG A 80 -10.50 1.70 23.52
C ARG A 80 -10.73 3.13 23.06
N GLU A 81 -10.24 4.09 23.83
CA GLU A 81 -10.30 5.51 23.49
C GLU A 81 -9.55 5.79 22.19
N VAL A 82 -8.30 5.33 22.03
CA VAL A 82 -7.53 5.61 20.80
C VAL A 82 -8.16 4.98 19.55
N VAL A 83 -8.70 3.76 19.67
CA VAL A 83 -9.38 3.11 18.53
C VAL A 83 -10.67 3.84 18.20
N ALA A 84 -11.46 4.22 19.21
CA ALA A 84 -12.68 4.99 18.99
C ALA A 84 -12.39 6.36 18.36
N GLN A 85 -11.37 7.09 18.85
CA GLN A 85 -10.93 8.36 18.28
C GLN A 85 -10.51 8.22 16.83
N ALA A 86 -9.68 7.22 16.52
CA ALA A 86 -9.23 6.95 15.16
C ALA A 86 -10.41 6.63 14.22
N LEU A 87 -11.42 5.89 14.69
CA LEU A 87 -12.65 5.64 13.93
C LEU A 87 -13.51 6.91 13.75
N ASP A 88 -13.62 7.76 14.78
CA ASP A 88 -14.32 9.04 14.69
C ASP A 88 -13.66 9.98 13.67
N TYR A 89 -12.33 9.92 13.53
CA TYR A 89 -11.59 10.65 12.50
C TYR A 89 -11.89 10.13 11.10
N VAL A 90 -11.88 8.81 10.88
CA VAL A 90 -12.28 8.22 9.59
C VAL A 90 -13.69 8.66 9.25
N ALA A 91 -14.65 8.53 10.17
CA ALA A 91 -16.02 8.96 9.99
C ALA A 91 -16.13 10.46 9.68
N SER A 92 -15.34 11.31 10.33
CA SER A 92 -15.30 12.74 10.03
C SER A 92 -14.76 13.01 8.63
N LEU A 93 -13.68 12.35 8.22
CA LEU A 93 -13.04 12.56 6.92
C LEU A 93 -13.96 12.09 5.78
N MET A 94 -14.75 11.04 5.99
CA MET A 94 -15.73 10.56 5.00
C MET A 94 -16.79 11.59 4.62
N LEU A 95 -17.03 12.58 5.47
CA LEU A 95 -17.99 13.66 5.23
C LEU A 95 -17.36 14.89 4.57
N MET A 96 -16.04 14.90 4.38
CA MET A 96 -15.33 15.99 3.74
C MET A 96 -15.25 15.78 2.22
N ASP A 97 -15.31 16.87 1.48
CA ASP A 97 -14.79 16.91 0.11
C ASP A 97 -13.32 17.37 0.11
N HIS A 98 -12.70 17.36 -1.07
CA HIS A 98 -11.32 17.80 -1.25
C HIS A 98 -11.08 19.21 -0.70
N ASP A 99 -11.99 20.15 -0.97
CA ASP A 99 -11.81 21.55 -0.58
C ASP A 99 -11.92 21.76 0.94
N VAL A 100 -12.81 21.02 1.60
CA VAL A 100 -12.89 20.99 3.07
C VAL A 100 -11.61 20.42 3.65
N LEU A 101 -11.12 19.30 3.12
CA LEU A 101 -9.87 18.69 3.58
C LEU A 101 -8.69 19.67 3.44
N GLU A 102 -8.54 20.29 2.26
CA GLU A 102 -7.46 21.24 2.00
C GLU A 102 -7.52 22.45 2.94
N ARG A 103 -8.72 22.96 3.24
CA ARG A 103 -8.88 24.04 4.24
C ARG A 103 -8.50 23.59 5.64
N SER A 104 -8.90 22.38 6.05
CA SER A 104 -8.51 21.83 7.36
C SER A 104 -7.00 21.70 7.48
N VAL A 105 -6.34 21.17 6.45
CA VAL A 105 -4.88 21.04 6.37
C VAL A 105 -4.20 22.42 6.35
N ALA A 106 -4.73 23.38 5.61
CA ALA A 106 -4.16 24.73 5.54
C ALA A 106 -4.17 25.47 6.89
N SER A 107 -5.03 25.04 7.83
CA SER A 107 -5.10 25.56 9.20
C SER A 107 -4.34 24.73 10.24
N SER A 108 -3.67 23.66 9.81
CA SER A 108 -3.00 22.69 10.68
C SER A 108 -1.53 23.04 10.96
N ASP A 109 -0.95 22.42 11.98
CA ASP A 109 0.45 22.60 12.34
C ASP A 109 1.36 21.92 11.30
N GLY A 110 2.45 22.60 10.94
CA GLY A 110 3.43 22.09 9.97
C GLY A 110 3.07 22.30 8.49
N TRP A 111 1.90 22.86 8.17
CA TRP A 111 1.53 23.21 6.81
C TRP A 111 2.51 24.23 6.20
N ARG A 112 3.00 23.95 4.98
CA ARG A 112 4.03 24.75 4.31
C ARG A 112 3.48 25.75 3.29
N GLY A 113 2.15 25.83 3.13
CA GLY A 113 1.49 26.67 2.13
C GLY A 113 1.28 25.96 0.78
N GLY A 114 0.48 26.57 -0.10
CA GLY A 114 0.10 26.01 -1.40
C GLY A 114 -1.22 25.25 -1.37
N THR A 115 -1.38 24.31 -2.29
CA THR A 115 -2.46 23.30 -2.33
C THR A 115 -1.91 21.93 -1.93
N LEU A 116 -2.78 20.96 -1.63
CA LEU A 116 -2.34 19.58 -1.40
C LEU A 116 -1.59 19.02 -2.61
N TYR A 117 -2.03 19.37 -3.82
CA TYR A 117 -1.39 18.93 -5.06
C TYR A 117 0.04 19.49 -5.21
N ASP A 118 0.30 20.72 -4.76
CA ASP A 118 1.64 21.32 -4.83
C ASP A 118 2.68 20.51 -4.04
N LEU A 119 2.27 19.76 -3.02
CA LEU A 119 3.16 18.91 -2.25
C LEU A 119 3.61 17.65 -3.00
N VAL A 120 2.77 17.15 -3.92
CA VAL A 120 3.01 15.89 -4.64
C VAL A 120 3.48 16.09 -6.08
N ARG A 121 3.18 17.23 -6.72
CA ARG A 121 3.27 17.39 -8.20
C ARG A 121 4.62 17.09 -8.83
N GLU A 122 5.72 17.23 -8.09
CA GLU A 122 7.09 16.96 -8.58
C GLU A 122 7.50 15.49 -8.36
N HIS A 123 6.69 14.71 -7.65
CA HIS A 123 6.94 13.30 -7.39
C HIS A 123 6.70 12.47 -8.67
N PRO A 124 7.60 11.53 -9.03
CA PRO A 124 7.47 10.73 -10.25
C PRO A 124 6.16 9.97 -10.40
N ASP A 125 5.62 9.51 -9.27
CA ASP A 125 4.37 8.74 -9.19
C ASP A 125 3.11 9.61 -8.96
N ALA A 126 3.25 10.94 -9.02
CA ALA A 126 2.10 11.83 -8.86
C ALA A 126 1.12 11.68 -10.01
N LEU A 127 -0.17 11.60 -9.67
CA LEU A 127 -1.24 11.79 -10.64
C LEU A 127 -1.19 13.22 -11.19
N ASP A 128 -1.88 13.48 -12.31
CA ASP A 128 -2.16 14.87 -12.67
C ASP A 128 -3.11 15.52 -11.65
N ALA A 129 -3.22 16.85 -11.69
CA ALA A 129 -3.97 17.60 -10.69
C ALA A 129 -5.43 17.13 -10.56
N SER A 130 -6.10 16.82 -11.68
CA SER A 130 -7.48 16.34 -11.67
C SER A 130 -7.56 14.94 -11.07
N GLY A 131 -6.69 14.04 -11.52
CA GLY A 131 -6.63 12.66 -11.03
C GLY A 131 -6.32 12.59 -9.53
N PHE A 132 -5.46 13.47 -9.02
CA PHE A 132 -5.17 13.58 -7.60
C PHE A 132 -6.40 14.02 -6.79
N VAL A 133 -7.09 15.08 -7.23
CA VAL A 133 -8.31 15.57 -6.57
C VAL A 133 -9.42 14.51 -6.59
N ASP A 134 -9.58 13.83 -7.72
CA ASP A 134 -10.56 12.75 -7.88
C ASP A 134 -10.23 11.55 -6.98
N ALA A 135 -8.95 11.18 -6.88
CA ALA A 135 -8.48 10.10 -6.01
C ALA A 135 -8.75 10.42 -4.52
N ILE A 136 -8.36 11.61 -4.06
CA ILE A 136 -8.63 12.07 -2.69
C ILE A 136 -10.14 12.09 -2.41
N THR A 137 -10.93 12.66 -3.31
CA THR A 137 -12.40 12.76 -3.15
C THR A 137 -13.04 11.37 -3.08
N SER A 138 -12.61 10.44 -3.94
CA SER A 138 -13.08 9.05 -3.93
C SER A 138 -12.70 8.37 -2.61
N ASN A 139 -11.45 8.51 -2.18
CA ASN A 139 -10.94 7.88 -0.97
C ASN A 139 -11.62 8.43 0.31
N LEU A 140 -11.88 9.74 0.38
CA LEU A 140 -12.70 10.34 1.45
C LEU A 140 -14.09 9.70 1.47
N ARG A 141 -14.86 9.83 0.37
CA ARG A 141 -16.26 9.35 0.31
C ARG A 141 -16.42 7.87 0.66
N ARG A 142 -15.43 7.07 0.29
CA ARG A 142 -15.43 5.62 0.49
C ARG A 142 -14.85 5.19 1.83
N GLY A 143 -14.17 6.09 2.54
CA GLY A 143 -13.46 5.76 3.77
C GLY A 143 -12.20 4.94 3.51
N ARG A 144 -11.56 5.10 2.33
CA ARG A 144 -10.33 4.39 1.95
C ARG A 144 -9.12 5.07 2.49
N MET A 145 -8.68 4.58 3.64
CA MET A 145 -7.65 5.20 4.45
C MET A 145 -6.79 4.12 5.09
N LEU A 146 -5.53 4.43 5.34
CA LEU A 146 -4.72 3.69 6.29
C LEU A 146 -4.73 4.44 7.62
N VAL A 147 -5.10 3.75 8.68
CA VAL A 147 -5.21 4.27 10.04
C VAL A 147 -4.13 3.64 10.90
N LEU A 148 -3.17 4.45 11.34
CA LEU A 148 -2.09 4.00 12.19
C LEU A 148 -2.36 4.44 13.63
N VAL A 149 -2.20 3.52 14.58
CA VAL A 149 -2.01 3.89 15.99
C VAL A 149 -0.55 3.66 16.33
N VAL A 150 0.14 4.76 16.63
CA VAL A 150 1.59 4.79 16.80
C VAL A 150 1.92 5.06 18.27
N GLY A 151 2.78 4.25 18.88
CA GLY A 151 3.13 4.45 20.28
C GLY A 151 4.29 3.61 20.76
N GLU A 152 4.64 3.72 22.05
CA GLU A 152 5.60 2.82 22.70
C GLU A 152 4.92 2.01 23.80
N GLY A 153 5.26 0.72 23.89
CA GLY A 153 4.76 -0.16 24.95
C GLY A 153 3.47 -0.90 24.60
N ILE A 154 3.04 -0.84 23.33
CA ILE A 154 1.81 -1.48 22.82
C ILE A 154 1.86 -3.02 22.91
N ARG A 155 3.06 -3.62 22.93
CA ARG A 155 3.23 -5.09 22.80
C ARG A 155 2.46 -5.93 23.81
N ARG A 156 2.38 -5.50 25.08
CA ARG A 156 1.70 -6.29 26.12
C ARG A 156 0.18 -6.33 25.90
N GLU A 157 -0.34 -5.43 25.08
CA GLU A 157 -1.75 -5.19 24.86
C GLU A 157 -2.16 -5.33 23.38
N ALA A 158 -1.20 -5.61 22.49
CA ALA A 158 -1.37 -5.66 21.05
C ALA A 158 -2.41 -6.70 20.62
N GLU A 159 -2.46 -7.88 21.27
CA GLU A 159 -3.43 -8.92 20.96
C GLU A 159 -4.88 -8.48 21.22
N ALA A 160 -5.11 -7.76 22.32
CA ALA A 160 -6.45 -7.29 22.68
C ALA A 160 -6.92 -6.14 21.77
N LEU A 161 -6.01 -5.23 21.40
CA LEU A 161 -6.28 -4.21 20.40
C LEU A 161 -6.51 -4.86 19.02
N ALA A 162 -5.65 -5.79 18.60
CA ALA A 162 -5.83 -6.54 17.36
C ALA A 162 -7.20 -7.22 17.31
N ALA A 163 -7.63 -7.89 18.39
CA ALA A 163 -8.95 -8.50 18.47
C ALA A 163 -10.09 -7.48 18.35
N LEU A 164 -9.96 -6.30 18.98
CA LEU A 164 -10.94 -5.22 18.82
C LEU A 164 -11.00 -4.73 17.38
N LEU A 165 -9.84 -4.56 16.74
CA LEU A 165 -9.71 -4.13 15.34
C LEU A 165 -10.30 -5.14 14.36
N GLN A 166 -10.17 -6.45 14.63
CA GLN A 166 -10.83 -7.48 13.82
C GLN A 166 -12.35 -7.38 13.86
N GLY A 167 -12.93 -6.78 14.92
CA GLY A 167 -14.35 -6.43 14.96
C GLY A 167 -14.76 -5.42 13.89
N TYR A 168 -13.80 -4.67 13.33
CA TYR A 168 -13.98 -3.70 12.25
C TYR A 168 -13.37 -4.16 10.91
N ALA A 169 -12.90 -5.41 10.82
CA ALA A 169 -12.41 -5.99 9.57
C ALA A 169 -13.48 -5.86 8.47
N GLY A 170 -13.06 -5.59 7.24
CA GLY A 170 -13.97 -5.41 6.11
C GLY A 170 -14.58 -4.03 5.94
N ALA A 171 -14.32 -3.08 6.86
CA ALA A 171 -14.47 -1.66 6.55
C ALA A 171 -13.50 -1.28 5.43
N GLN A 172 -13.77 -0.19 4.68
CA GLN A 172 -12.94 0.19 3.53
C GLN A 172 -11.59 0.83 3.92
N PHE A 173 -11.15 0.70 5.17
CA PHE A 173 -9.87 1.20 5.66
C PHE A 173 -9.07 0.06 6.30
N THR A 174 -7.75 0.21 6.27
CA THR A 174 -6.84 -0.67 7.02
C THR A 174 -6.44 0.00 8.31
N PHE A 175 -6.47 -0.74 9.41
CA PHE A 175 -5.98 -0.27 10.71
C PHE A 175 -4.74 -1.04 11.11
N ALA A 176 -3.69 -0.36 11.55
CA ALA A 176 -2.47 -0.99 12.05
C ALA A 176 -1.95 -0.37 13.35
N LEU A 177 -1.42 -1.23 14.21
CA LEU A 177 -0.72 -0.86 15.44
C LEU A 177 0.77 -0.86 15.16
N VAL A 178 1.41 0.29 15.34
CA VAL A 178 2.85 0.47 15.12
C VAL A 178 3.52 0.83 16.43
N GLU A 179 4.46 0.01 16.86
CA GLU A 179 5.35 0.38 17.96
C GLU A 179 6.58 1.11 17.43
N LEU A 180 6.88 2.27 18.00
CA LEU A 180 8.16 2.95 17.79
C LEU A 180 9.05 2.75 19.01
N ALA A 181 9.98 1.81 18.88
CA ALA A 181 11.00 1.60 19.87
C ALA A 181 12.10 2.65 19.70
N THR A 182 12.49 3.33 20.79
CA THR A 182 13.45 4.44 20.72
C THR A 182 14.67 4.21 21.60
N TRP A 183 15.86 4.48 21.06
CA TRP A 183 17.13 4.36 21.77
C TRP A 183 17.99 5.59 21.54
N ARG A 184 18.78 5.94 22.55
CA ARG A 184 19.68 7.08 22.54
C ARG A 184 21.13 6.63 22.55
N ASN A 185 21.96 7.29 21.76
CA ASN A 185 23.40 7.24 21.93
C ASN A 185 23.80 8.23 23.04
N PRO A 186 24.27 7.79 24.22
CA PRO A 186 24.61 8.70 25.32
C PRO A 186 25.81 9.60 25.02
N ARG A 187 26.61 9.29 23.97
CA ARG A 187 27.79 10.09 23.60
C ARG A 187 27.47 11.22 22.63
N THR A 188 26.54 11.01 21.71
CA THR A 188 26.20 11.98 20.66
C THR A 188 24.83 12.63 20.88
N GLY A 189 23.96 11.99 21.66
CA GLY A 189 22.57 12.40 21.84
C GLY A 189 21.63 11.90 20.75
N ASP A 190 22.17 11.29 19.68
CA ASP A 190 21.41 10.78 18.53
C ASP A 190 20.37 9.74 18.96
N MET A 191 19.24 9.75 18.26
CA MET A 191 18.15 8.83 18.47
C MET A 191 18.09 7.81 17.33
N LEU A 192 18.02 6.53 17.69
CA LEU A 192 17.62 5.44 16.81
C LEU A 192 16.16 5.12 17.10
N CYS A 193 15.30 5.20 16.10
CA CYS A 193 13.89 4.82 16.17
C CYS A 193 13.67 3.61 15.27
N VAL A 194 13.12 2.53 15.79
CA VAL A 194 12.84 1.30 15.03
C VAL A 194 11.34 1.01 15.09
N PRO A 195 10.65 1.01 13.94
CA PRO A 195 9.25 0.63 13.88
C PRO A 195 9.07 -0.89 13.93
N ASP A 196 7.96 -1.32 14.53
CA ASP A 196 7.46 -2.69 14.42
C ASP A 196 5.94 -2.69 14.29
N THR A 197 5.42 -3.38 13.27
CA THR A 197 3.97 -3.54 13.07
C THR A 197 3.49 -4.68 13.94
N LEU A 198 2.78 -4.36 15.03
CA LEU A 198 2.36 -5.35 16.01
C LEU A 198 1.09 -6.08 15.62
N ALA A 199 0.20 -5.41 14.91
CA ALA A 199 -1.05 -5.96 14.41
C ALA A 199 -1.58 -5.09 13.27
N GLN A 200 -2.34 -5.71 12.38
CA GLN A 200 -3.12 -4.99 11.38
C GLN A 200 -4.42 -5.74 11.07
N THR A 201 -5.44 -5.00 10.64
CA THR A 201 -6.65 -5.60 10.07
C THR A 201 -6.33 -6.10 8.66
N VAL A 202 -6.94 -7.21 8.28
CA VAL A 202 -7.03 -7.62 6.87
C VAL A 202 -8.42 -7.24 6.37
N MET A 203 -8.52 -6.77 5.13
CA MET A 203 -9.83 -6.55 4.54
C MET A 203 -10.43 -7.91 4.19
N ILE A 204 -11.63 -8.14 4.69
CA ILE A 204 -12.48 -9.28 4.35
C ILE A 204 -13.79 -8.61 3.96
N GLU A 205 -14.23 -8.69 2.70
CA GLU A 205 -15.43 -8.00 2.15
C GLU A 205 -16.70 -8.11 3.04
N ARG A 206 -16.79 -7.36 4.16
CA ARG A 206 -17.85 -7.55 5.17
C ARG A 206 -18.08 -6.36 6.12
N GLY A 207 -17.59 -5.16 5.86
CA GLY A 207 -17.93 -3.97 6.65
C GLY A 207 -19.14 -3.24 6.09
N VAL A 208 -20.11 -2.90 6.95
CA VAL A 208 -21.19 -1.97 6.59
C VAL A 208 -20.91 -0.63 7.26
N VAL A 209 -20.46 0.36 6.49
CA VAL A 209 -20.51 1.76 6.93
C VAL A 209 -21.96 2.21 6.82
N VAL A 210 -22.56 2.58 7.95
CA VAL A 210 -23.93 3.07 7.98
C VAL A 210 -23.89 4.60 8.08
N VAL A 211 -24.42 5.29 7.08
CA VAL A 211 -24.64 6.74 7.16
C VAL A 211 -26.05 6.99 7.68
N GLU A 212 -26.17 7.45 8.92
CA GLU A 212 -27.44 7.82 9.55
C GLU A 212 -27.48 9.35 9.72
N ASN A 213 -28.47 10.02 9.12
CA ASN A 213 -28.69 11.48 9.24
C ASN A 213 -27.46 12.36 8.90
N GLY A 214 -26.63 11.94 7.94
CA GLY A 214 -25.42 12.67 7.55
C GLY A 214 -24.23 12.45 8.49
N VAL A 215 -24.33 11.52 9.43
CA VAL A 215 -23.22 11.06 10.27
C VAL A 215 -22.80 9.68 9.78
N ALA A 216 -21.54 9.54 9.36
CA ALA A 216 -20.96 8.24 9.08
C ALA A 216 -20.71 7.51 10.41
N LEU A 217 -21.32 6.33 10.59
CA LEU A 217 -21.10 5.48 11.75
C LEU A 217 -20.42 4.18 11.31
N ILE A 218 -19.24 3.93 11.86
CA ILE A 218 -18.51 2.69 11.65
C ILE A 218 -18.94 1.71 12.76
N LYS A 219 -19.78 0.74 12.39
CA LYS A 219 -20.29 -0.27 13.33
C LYS A 219 -19.41 -1.53 13.26
N PRO A 220 -19.07 -2.13 14.41
CA PRO A 220 -18.39 -3.43 14.41
C PRO A 220 -19.30 -4.52 13.82
N MET A 221 -18.69 -5.49 13.17
CA MET A 221 -19.36 -6.65 12.62
C MET A 221 -19.83 -7.62 13.72
N PRO A 222 -21.04 -8.21 13.59
CA PRO A 222 -21.49 -9.27 14.48
C PRO A 222 -20.72 -10.58 14.20
N ASP A 223 -19.87 -10.94 15.15
CA ASP A 223 -19.15 -12.22 15.31
C ASP A 223 -18.33 -12.72 14.09
N PRO A 224 -16.99 -12.57 14.09
CA PRO A 224 -16.13 -13.03 12.99
C PRO A 224 -16.18 -14.56 12.78
N ALA A 225 -16.65 -15.34 13.76
CA ALA A 225 -16.72 -16.79 13.67
C ALA A 225 -18.02 -17.32 13.02
N LEU A 226 -19.10 -16.54 12.98
CA LEU A 226 -20.44 -17.02 12.57
C LEU A 226 -20.82 -16.71 11.12
N THR A 227 -20.01 -15.95 10.38
CA THR A 227 -20.31 -15.56 9.00
C THR A 227 -19.18 -15.94 8.04
N VAL A 228 -18.74 -17.21 8.05
CA VAL A 228 -17.69 -17.68 7.12
C VAL A 228 -18.27 -17.86 5.71
N ALA A 229 -18.25 -16.82 4.86
CA ALA A 229 -18.21 -16.99 3.41
C ALA A 229 -16.74 -17.05 2.91
N LYS A 230 -16.51 -17.79 1.83
CA LYS A 230 -15.19 -18.24 1.32
C LYS A 230 -14.36 -17.17 0.60
N GLY A 231 -14.23 -15.95 1.14
CA GLY A 231 -13.32 -14.93 0.58
C GLY A 231 -11.89 -15.14 1.06
N LYS A 232 -10.87 -15.00 0.19
CA LYS A 232 -9.47 -14.88 0.63
C LYS A 232 -9.29 -13.50 1.31
N PRO A 233 -8.55 -13.39 2.42
CA PRO A 233 -8.15 -12.08 2.96
C PRO A 233 -7.41 -11.27 1.89
N SER A 234 -7.72 -9.98 1.76
CA SER A 234 -7.07 -9.03 0.84
C SER A 234 -6.63 -7.76 1.58
N THR A 235 -5.66 -7.05 1.03
CA THR A 235 -5.26 -5.71 1.50
C THR A 235 -6.13 -4.63 0.84
N LEU A 236 -6.14 -3.41 1.40
CA LEU A 236 -6.78 -2.26 0.73
C LEU A 236 -6.12 -1.99 -0.62
N THR A 237 -4.81 -2.19 -0.70
CA THR A 237 -4.03 -2.14 -1.94
C THR A 237 -4.57 -3.09 -3.00
N ASP A 238 -4.84 -4.35 -2.65
CA ASP A 238 -5.35 -5.35 -3.60
C ASP A 238 -6.70 -4.93 -4.18
N GLU A 239 -7.62 -4.51 -3.32
CA GLU A 239 -8.96 -4.09 -3.73
C GLU A 239 -8.91 -2.85 -4.63
N MET A 240 -8.13 -1.83 -4.22
CA MET A 240 -7.96 -0.63 -5.02
C MET A 240 -7.34 -0.94 -6.38
N PHE A 241 -6.35 -1.84 -6.42
CA PHE A 241 -5.75 -2.28 -7.67
C PHE A 241 -6.79 -2.95 -8.58
N PHE A 242 -7.49 -3.98 -8.11
CA PHE A 242 -8.44 -4.72 -8.94
C PHE A 242 -9.65 -3.90 -9.37
N GLU A 243 -10.06 -2.91 -8.57
CA GLU A 243 -11.09 -1.97 -9.00
C GLU A 243 -10.61 -1.04 -10.11
N HIS A 244 -9.40 -0.51 -10.04
CA HIS A 244 -8.84 0.28 -11.15
C HIS A 244 -8.76 -0.56 -12.42
N ILE A 245 -8.36 -1.82 -12.31
CA ILE A 245 -8.37 -2.77 -13.42
C ILE A 245 -9.79 -3.00 -13.96
N ALA A 246 -10.79 -3.16 -13.08
CA ALA A 246 -12.19 -3.35 -13.47
C ALA A 246 -12.76 -2.12 -14.22
N ASN A 247 -12.33 -0.91 -13.84
CA ASN A 247 -12.73 0.33 -14.52
C ASN A 247 -12.16 0.43 -15.95
N LEU A 248 -11.02 -0.21 -16.22
CA LEU A 248 -10.48 -0.31 -17.59
C LEU A 248 -11.27 -1.32 -18.43
N SER A 249 -11.58 -2.48 -17.84
CA SER A 249 -12.41 -3.52 -18.45
C SER A 249 -12.98 -4.44 -17.36
N PRO A 250 -14.32 -4.61 -17.27
CA PRO A 250 -14.95 -5.39 -16.19
C PRO A 250 -14.49 -6.85 -16.10
N ASP A 251 -14.08 -7.46 -17.22
CA ASP A 251 -13.66 -8.87 -17.27
C ASP A 251 -12.17 -9.06 -16.96
N LEU A 252 -11.39 -7.98 -16.93
CA LEU A 252 -9.94 -8.04 -16.80
C LEU A 252 -9.45 -8.52 -15.43
N PRO A 253 -10.08 -8.19 -14.28
CA PRO A 253 -9.73 -8.78 -12.99
C PRO A 253 -9.80 -10.30 -13.00
N GLN A 254 -10.88 -10.87 -13.58
CA GLN A 254 -11.04 -12.32 -13.70
C GLN A 254 -9.99 -12.91 -14.62
N ALA A 255 -9.71 -12.26 -15.76
CA ALA A 255 -8.67 -12.71 -16.68
C ALA A 255 -7.27 -12.72 -16.03
N ILE A 256 -6.94 -11.74 -15.18
CA ILE A 256 -5.68 -11.73 -14.41
C ILE A 256 -5.66 -12.88 -13.41
N SER A 257 -6.75 -13.11 -12.68
CA SER A 257 -6.87 -14.22 -11.72
C SER A 257 -6.68 -15.59 -12.39
N ASP A 258 -7.34 -15.81 -13.54
CA ASP A 258 -7.24 -17.03 -14.32
C ASP A 258 -5.82 -17.23 -14.89
N PHE A 259 -5.17 -16.15 -15.30
CA PHE A 259 -3.78 -16.17 -15.74
C PHE A 259 -2.82 -16.56 -14.59
N LEU A 260 -2.98 -15.94 -13.41
CA LEU A 260 -2.16 -16.25 -12.22
C LEU A 260 -2.31 -17.72 -11.82
N ALA A 261 -3.52 -18.27 -11.86
CA ALA A 261 -3.77 -19.69 -11.59
C ALA A 261 -3.07 -20.63 -12.60
N GLN A 262 -2.91 -20.21 -13.86
CA GLN A 262 -2.21 -21.02 -14.87
C GLN A 262 -0.69 -20.97 -14.74
N VAL A 263 -0.13 -19.91 -14.16
CA VAL A 263 1.33 -19.78 -13.98
C VAL A 263 1.83 -20.29 -12.62
N GLU A 264 0.96 -20.36 -11.61
CA GLU A 264 1.25 -20.89 -10.26
C GLU A 264 1.98 -22.25 -10.27
N PRO A 265 1.59 -23.26 -11.07
CA PRO A 265 2.28 -24.56 -11.08
C PRO A 265 3.74 -24.50 -11.53
N TYR A 266 4.17 -23.41 -12.17
CA TYR A 266 5.56 -23.20 -12.61
C TYR A 266 6.38 -22.38 -11.59
N GLY A 267 5.88 -22.20 -10.37
CA GLY A 267 6.55 -21.41 -9.33
C GLY A 267 6.41 -19.90 -9.51
N VAL A 268 5.46 -19.46 -10.34
CA VAL A 268 5.16 -18.04 -10.57
C VAL A 268 4.05 -17.59 -9.63
N TYR A 269 4.24 -16.47 -8.94
CA TYR A 269 3.26 -15.93 -8.03
C TYR A 269 3.13 -14.41 -8.18
N ALA A 270 1.96 -13.92 -7.77
CA ALA A 270 1.70 -12.48 -7.64
C ALA A 270 2.35 -11.95 -6.36
N ASP A 271 3.12 -10.87 -6.49
CA ASP A 271 3.69 -10.10 -5.40
C ASP A 271 3.13 -8.67 -5.47
N MET A 272 2.11 -8.37 -4.66
CA MET A 272 1.49 -7.06 -4.66
C MET A 272 2.37 -6.05 -3.91
N LYS A 273 2.69 -4.95 -4.60
CA LYS A 273 3.34 -3.75 -4.07
C LYS A 273 2.55 -2.53 -4.56
N ALA A 274 3.23 -1.43 -4.90
CA ALA A 274 2.66 -0.33 -5.70
C ALA A 274 2.05 -0.81 -7.04
N SER A 275 2.46 -1.99 -7.50
CA SER A 275 1.97 -2.68 -8.69
C SER A 275 1.90 -4.20 -8.43
N LEU A 276 1.10 -4.91 -9.24
CA LEU A 276 1.04 -6.36 -9.21
C LEU A 276 2.28 -6.93 -9.92
N ASN A 277 3.29 -7.33 -9.17
CA ASN A 277 4.52 -7.91 -9.73
C ASN A 277 4.31 -9.41 -9.99
N LEU A 278 4.86 -9.90 -11.10
CA LEU A 278 4.90 -11.32 -11.45
C LEU A 278 6.29 -11.85 -11.11
N ARG A 279 6.40 -12.63 -10.04
CA ARG A 279 7.68 -13.20 -9.59
C ARG A 279 7.72 -14.70 -9.80
N ALA A 280 8.91 -15.24 -10.00
CA ALA A 280 9.13 -16.67 -10.10
C ALA A 280 10.30 -17.14 -9.23
N GLU A 281 10.11 -18.28 -8.55
CA GLU A 281 11.16 -18.99 -7.83
C GLU A 281 11.49 -20.31 -8.54
N LEU A 282 12.78 -20.49 -8.88
CA LEU A 282 13.26 -21.69 -9.58
C LEU A 282 13.79 -22.79 -8.65
N GLY A 283 13.84 -22.55 -7.33
CA GLY A 283 14.50 -23.43 -6.37
C GLY A 283 16.04 -23.32 -6.38
N ASP A 284 16.70 -24.10 -5.54
CA ASP A 284 18.17 -24.31 -5.52
C ASP A 284 19.06 -23.07 -5.40
N GLY A 285 18.60 -22.04 -4.67
CA GLY A 285 19.39 -20.83 -4.42
C GLY A 285 19.53 -19.89 -5.62
N ALA A 286 18.79 -20.15 -6.70
CA ALA A 286 18.67 -19.22 -7.82
C ALA A 286 17.99 -17.91 -7.36
N PRO A 287 18.40 -16.74 -7.91
CA PRO A 287 17.75 -15.49 -7.58
C PRO A 287 16.29 -15.49 -8.03
N THR A 288 15.41 -14.86 -7.25
CA THR A 288 14.02 -14.62 -7.64
C THR A 288 13.97 -13.84 -8.95
N ILE A 289 13.15 -14.32 -9.89
CA ILE A 289 12.97 -13.68 -11.20
C ILE A 289 11.77 -12.74 -11.12
N ASN A 290 11.94 -11.49 -11.53
CA ASN A 290 10.82 -10.58 -11.77
C ASN A 290 10.47 -10.58 -13.28
N LEU A 291 9.35 -11.18 -13.65
CA LEU A 291 8.87 -11.29 -15.03
C LEU A 291 8.28 -9.97 -15.58
N GLY A 292 8.01 -9.02 -14.69
CA GLY A 292 7.33 -7.76 -14.99
C GLY A 292 6.29 -7.42 -13.93
N TYR A 293 5.56 -6.33 -14.16
CA TYR A 293 4.46 -5.91 -13.29
C TYR A 293 3.32 -5.28 -14.08
N ILE A 294 2.12 -5.37 -13.53
CA ILE A 294 0.93 -4.65 -14.00
C ILE A 294 0.76 -3.44 -13.07
N ALA A 295 0.90 -2.23 -13.62
CA ALA A 295 0.70 -0.98 -12.89
C ALA A 295 -0.79 -0.76 -12.58
N ARG A 296 -1.12 0.09 -11.60
CA ARG A 296 -2.52 0.42 -11.22
C ARG A 296 -3.36 0.91 -12.41
N ASN A 297 -2.75 1.58 -13.39
CA ASN A 297 -3.39 2.04 -14.61
C ASN A 297 -3.50 0.97 -15.72
N GLY A 298 -3.22 -0.30 -15.40
CA GLY A 298 -3.31 -1.45 -16.29
C GLY A 298 -2.11 -1.67 -17.22
N GLN A 299 -1.09 -0.81 -17.20
CA GLN A 299 0.10 -0.99 -18.06
C GLN A 299 0.96 -2.19 -17.63
N LEU A 300 1.34 -3.02 -18.60
CA LEU A 300 2.25 -4.16 -18.38
C LEU A 300 3.69 -3.78 -18.71
N TRP A 301 4.52 -3.73 -17.68
CA TRP A 301 5.95 -3.42 -17.77
C TRP A 301 6.80 -4.67 -17.62
N THR A 302 7.69 -4.93 -18.58
CA THR A 302 8.61 -6.11 -18.57
C THR A 302 10.06 -5.75 -18.26
N ASN A 303 10.37 -4.47 -18.01
CA ASN A 303 11.74 -3.99 -17.77
C ASN A 303 12.45 -4.54 -16.53
N PRO A 304 11.81 -4.99 -15.43
CA PRO A 304 12.56 -5.59 -14.33
C PRO A 304 13.25 -6.91 -14.70
N LEU A 305 12.78 -7.59 -15.75
CA LEU A 305 13.26 -8.92 -16.11
C LEU A 305 14.75 -8.91 -16.46
N GLU A 306 15.22 -7.89 -17.18
CA GLU A 306 16.64 -7.80 -17.56
C GLU A 306 17.60 -7.70 -16.36
N LYS A 307 17.10 -7.35 -15.17
CA LYS A 307 17.87 -7.31 -13.92
C LYS A 307 17.94 -8.67 -13.23
N SER A 308 17.05 -9.59 -13.59
CA SER A 308 16.89 -10.88 -12.92
C SER A 308 17.40 -12.07 -13.75
N VAL A 309 17.52 -11.90 -15.07
CA VAL A 309 17.95 -12.95 -16.01
C VAL A 309 18.93 -12.40 -17.05
N PRO A 310 19.73 -13.24 -17.72
CA PRO A 310 20.57 -12.81 -18.83
C PRO A 310 19.80 -12.01 -19.87
N ARG A 311 20.39 -10.90 -20.32
CA ARG A 311 19.75 -9.93 -21.23
C ARG A 311 19.17 -10.57 -22.49
N GLU A 312 19.82 -11.59 -23.04
CA GLU A 312 19.34 -12.30 -24.23
C GLU A 312 18.02 -13.05 -23.99
N LEU A 313 17.87 -13.67 -22.81
CA LEU A 313 16.64 -14.35 -22.40
C LEU A 313 15.52 -13.34 -22.13
N ALA A 314 15.84 -12.23 -21.47
CA ALA A 314 14.89 -11.13 -21.28
C ALA A 314 14.40 -10.55 -22.63
N LEU A 315 15.31 -10.35 -23.59
CA LEU A 315 14.98 -9.88 -24.93
C LEU A 315 14.14 -10.89 -25.71
N SER A 316 14.47 -12.18 -25.63
CA SER A 316 13.70 -13.26 -26.25
C SER A 316 12.25 -13.29 -25.73
N TYR A 317 12.08 -13.26 -24.41
CA TYR A 317 10.78 -13.19 -23.76
C TYR A 317 9.97 -11.96 -24.19
N THR A 318 10.56 -10.76 -24.10
CA THR A 318 9.85 -9.51 -24.44
C THR A 318 9.49 -9.45 -25.93
N ARG A 319 10.32 -10.02 -26.82
CA ARG A 319 9.99 -10.14 -28.26
C ARG A 319 8.81 -11.07 -28.53
N ARG A 320 8.68 -12.17 -27.78
CA ARG A 320 7.52 -13.06 -27.91
C ARG A 320 6.23 -12.34 -27.53
N LEU A 321 6.24 -11.57 -26.44
CA LEU A 321 5.07 -10.77 -26.05
C LEU A 321 4.77 -9.65 -27.06
N ALA A 322 5.81 -9.04 -27.64
CA ALA A 322 5.67 -8.06 -28.70
C ALA A 322 4.98 -8.64 -29.94
N ALA A 323 5.36 -9.85 -30.35
CA ALA A 323 4.72 -10.54 -31.47
C ALA A 323 3.24 -10.82 -31.23
N LEU A 324 2.84 -11.12 -29.99
CA LEU A 324 1.43 -11.37 -29.63
C LEU A 324 0.58 -10.10 -29.70
N THR A 325 1.15 -8.95 -29.34
CA THR A 325 0.42 -7.67 -29.26
C THR A 325 0.58 -6.78 -30.50
N GLY A 326 1.32 -7.23 -31.52
CA GLY A 326 1.70 -6.41 -32.67
C GLY A 326 2.66 -5.26 -32.32
N GLY A 327 3.34 -5.37 -31.18
CA GLY A 327 4.27 -4.38 -30.65
C GLY A 327 5.73 -4.63 -31.03
N THR A 328 6.62 -3.91 -30.35
CA THR A 328 8.08 -4.01 -30.47
C THR A 328 8.74 -3.95 -29.08
N VAL A 329 10.07 -4.09 -29.03
CA VAL A 329 10.86 -3.95 -27.80
C VAL A 329 11.57 -2.61 -27.80
N ALA A 330 11.38 -1.82 -26.74
CA ALA A 330 12.12 -0.59 -26.49
C ALA A 330 13.16 -0.81 -25.36
N SER A 331 14.17 0.06 -25.31
CA SER A 331 15.30 -0.06 -24.37
C SER A 331 15.65 1.22 -23.61
N ARG A 332 14.82 2.27 -23.67
CA ARG A 332 15.11 3.57 -23.03
C ARG A 332 15.12 3.50 -21.50
N ALA A 333 14.35 2.59 -20.92
CA ALA A 333 14.12 2.46 -19.48
C ALA A 333 14.25 0.98 -19.07
N GLY A 334 15.27 0.32 -19.62
CA GLY A 334 15.39 -1.13 -19.67
C GLY A 334 14.59 -1.75 -20.81
N LEU A 335 14.70 -3.07 -20.99
CA LEU A 335 13.96 -3.81 -22.03
C LEU A 335 12.47 -3.92 -21.69
N TYR A 336 11.62 -3.16 -22.38
CA TYR A 336 10.17 -3.23 -22.20
C TYR A 336 9.40 -3.43 -23.51
N LEU A 337 8.23 -4.07 -23.38
CA LEU A 337 7.23 -4.20 -24.43
C LEU A 337 6.57 -2.85 -24.71
N THR A 338 6.41 -2.46 -25.97
CA THR A 338 5.68 -1.25 -26.37
C THR A 338 4.93 -1.44 -27.70
N VAL A 339 3.76 -0.81 -27.84
CA VAL A 339 2.98 -0.81 -29.10
C VAL A 339 3.03 0.53 -29.83
N ASP A 340 3.37 1.61 -29.13
CA ASP A 340 3.46 2.98 -29.65
C ASP A 340 4.91 3.50 -29.73
N GLY A 341 5.88 2.68 -29.31
CA GLY A 341 7.30 3.03 -29.24
C GLY A 341 7.68 3.91 -28.04
N LYS A 342 6.73 4.27 -27.17
CA LYS A 342 6.91 5.23 -26.08
C LYS A 342 6.59 4.63 -24.72
N SER A 343 5.45 3.95 -24.60
CA SER A 343 4.89 3.49 -23.33
C SER A 343 4.64 1.97 -23.33
N ALA A 344 4.53 1.40 -22.13
CA ALA A 344 4.08 0.02 -21.95
C ALA A 344 2.60 -0.12 -22.36
N PRO A 345 2.22 -1.23 -23.04
CA PRO A 345 0.83 -1.44 -23.42
C PRO A 345 -0.04 -1.75 -22.21
N GLN A 346 -1.35 -1.59 -22.39
CA GLN A 346 -2.35 -2.11 -21.47
C GLN A 346 -2.31 -3.65 -21.45
N VAL A 347 -2.39 -4.24 -20.25
CA VAL A 347 -2.41 -5.71 -20.07
C VAL A 347 -3.61 -6.36 -20.78
N ALA A 348 -4.68 -5.59 -21.02
CA ALA A 348 -5.82 -5.99 -21.84
C ALA A 348 -5.46 -6.37 -23.29
N LEU A 349 -4.29 -5.96 -23.81
CA LEU A 349 -3.81 -6.43 -25.12
C LEU A 349 -3.31 -7.89 -25.08
N LEU A 350 -2.97 -8.42 -23.91
CA LEU A 350 -2.59 -9.82 -23.74
C LEU A 350 -3.70 -10.67 -23.12
N LEU A 351 -4.42 -10.13 -22.13
CA LEU A 351 -5.46 -10.86 -21.42
C LEU A 351 -6.86 -10.39 -21.83
N PRO A 352 -7.82 -11.31 -22.04
CA PRO A 352 -7.68 -12.78 -21.95
C PRO A 352 -7.15 -13.44 -23.23
N VAL A 353 -7.13 -12.73 -24.37
CA VAL A 353 -6.98 -13.30 -25.72
C VAL A 353 -5.71 -14.15 -25.92
N HIS A 354 -4.58 -13.69 -25.41
CA HIS A 354 -3.27 -14.33 -25.57
C HIS A 354 -2.78 -15.04 -24.30
N MET A 355 -3.66 -15.31 -23.33
CA MET A 355 -3.31 -15.91 -22.04
C MET A 355 -2.45 -17.17 -22.18
N HIS A 356 -2.88 -18.16 -22.97
CA HIS A 356 -2.13 -19.41 -23.14
C HIS A 356 -0.75 -19.19 -23.80
N ALA A 357 -0.65 -18.25 -24.74
CA ALA A 357 0.62 -17.93 -25.39
C ALA A 357 1.57 -17.21 -24.42
N TRP A 358 1.04 -16.37 -23.52
CA TRP A 358 1.83 -15.74 -22.47
C TRP A 358 2.33 -16.75 -21.43
N VAL A 359 1.46 -17.67 -20.98
CA VAL A 359 1.84 -18.79 -20.10
C VAL A 359 2.96 -19.63 -20.73
N ALA A 360 2.84 -19.96 -22.03
CA ALA A 360 3.87 -20.69 -22.76
C ALA A 360 5.21 -19.91 -22.81
N ALA A 361 5.17 -18.61 -23.07
CA ALA A 361 6.36 -17.76 -23.08
C ALA A 361 7.06 -17.69 -21.70
N ILE A 362 6.30 -17.68 -20.61
CA ILE A 362 6.84 -17.75 -19.25
C ILE A 362 7.51 -19.10 -19.00
N ARG A 363 6.85 -20.20 -19.33
CA ARG A 363 7.41 -21.54 -19.13
C ARG A 363 8.71 -21.73 -19.90
N GLU A 364 8.74 -21.36 -21.17
CA GLU A 364 9.95 -21.45 -21.99
C GLU A 364 11.10 -20.60 -21.44
N LEU A 365 10.81 -19.39 -20.96
CA LEU A 365 11.81 -18.55 -20.30
C LEU A 365 12.35 -19.24 -19.03
N LEU A 366 11.48 -19.73 -18.15
CA LEU A 366 11.91 -20.39 -16.91
C LEU A 366 12.77 -21.64 -17.19
N ASP A 367 12.42 -22.43 -18.20
CA ASP A 367 13.20 -23.58 -18.64
C ASP A 367 14.59 -23.18 -19.19
N GLU A 368 14.67 -22.07 -19.94
CA GLU A 368 15.93 -21.53 -20.45
C GLU A 368 16.81 -20.98 -19.32
N VAL A 369 16.21 -20.27 -18.35
CA VAL A 369 16.92 -19.72 -17.19
C VAL A 369 17.43 -20.84 -16.27
N ALA A 370 16.61 -21.88 -16.02
CA ALA A 370 17.02 -23.03 -15.23
C ALA A 370 18.18 -23.81 -15.88
N ARG A 371 18.22 -23.88 -17.21
CA ARG A 371 19.35 -24.45 -17.95
C ARG A 371 20.61 -23.59 -17.84
N TYR A 372 20.45 -22.26 -17.94
CA TYR A 372 21.55 -21.32 -17.79
C TYR A 372 22.25 -21.46 -16.43
N TYR A 373 21.50 -21.43 -15.32
CA TYR A 373 22.08 -21.53 -13.97
C TYR A 373 22.68 -22.91 -13.65
N ARG A 374 22.11 -23.99 -14.20
CA ARG A 374 22.72 -25.33 -14.10
C ARG A 374 24.04 -25.45 -14.88
N GLY A 375 24.17 -24.74 -16.00
CA GLY A 375 25.40 -24.72 -16.80
C GLY A 375 26.52 -23.84 -16.25
N VAL A 376 26.23 -22.94 -15.30
CA VAL A 376 27.21 -22.06 -14.63
C VAL A 376 27.78 -22.70 -13.35
N THR A 377 27.06 -23.66 -12.77
CA THR A 377 27.43 -24.36 -11.52
C THR A 377 28.14 -25.69 -11.75
N ALA A 378 28.28 -26.13 -13.01
CA ALA A 378 29.09 -27.26 -13.45
C ALA A 378 30.42 -26.78 -14.03
#